data_AF-A0A398D1I3-F1
#
_entry.id   AF-A0A398D1I3-F1
#
_cell.length_a   1.000
_cell.length_b   1.000
_cell.length_c   1.000
_cell.angle_alpha   90.00
_cell.angle_beta   90.00
_cell.angle_gamma   90.00
#
_symmetry.space_group_name_H-M   'P 1'
#
loop_
_entity.id
_entity.type
_entity.pdbx_description
1 polymer ?
#
loop_
_entity_poly.entity_id
_entity_poly.type
_entity_poly.pdbx_seq_one_letter_code
_entity_poly.pdbx_strand_id
1 'polypeptide(L)'
;MSIVVRTIHGRQYAYVSRREGKRMIQTYLGPMSRPDVQAAVDGLFEEKGIPERLRRLFWDTDPESLDLSRHATAIIERVLEMGDLQDVRWLQHRYTGTTIAQVLTLSKGLSPRSRVFWNLWFGREEPCAP
;
A
#
# COMPACT_ATOMS: atom_id res chain seq x y z
N MET A 1 -2.27 4.97 14.27
CA MET A 1 -1.82 3.96 15.27
C MET A 1 -0.60 3.26 14.72
N SER A 2 0.30 2.73 15.55
CA SER A 2 1.47 1.99 15.09
C SER A 2 1.64 0.69 15.87
N ILE A 3 1.99 -0.41 15.21
CA ILE A 3 2.35 -1.64 15.91
C ILE A 3 3.82 -1.61 16.33
N VAL A 4 4.08 -2.15 17.52
CA VAL A 4 5.40 -2.41 18.08
C VAL A 4 5.44 -3.87 18.48
N VAL A 5 6.38 -4.64 17.93
CA VAL A 5 6.66 -6.01 18.36
C VAL A 5 7.86 -5.98 19.31
N ARG A 6 7.73 -6.61 20.47
CA ARG A 6 8.82 -6.73 21.47
C ARG A 6 9.15 -8.19 21.71
N THR A 7 10.44 -8.50 21.73
CA THR A 7 10.94 -9.83 22.10
C THR A 7 11.34 -9.83 23.57
N ILE A 8 10.75 -10.71 24.37
CA ILE A 8 11.02 -10.87 25.80
C ILE A 8 11.17 -12.38 26.08
N HIS A 9 12.33 -12.80 26.61
CA HIS A 9 12.62 -14.21 26.95
C HIS A 9 12.33 -15.20 25.79
N GLY A 10 12.72 -14.85 24.56
CA GLY A 10 12.52 -15.69 23.38
C GLY A 10 11.07 -15.73 22.85
N ARG A 11 10.15 -14.96 23.44
CA ARG A 11 8.76 -14.83 22.97
C ARG A 11 8.51 -13.44 22.42
N GLN A 12 7.79 -13.35 21.31
CA GLN A 12 7.43 -12.08 20.67
C GLN A 12 6.01 -11.66 21.07
N TYR A 13 5.85 -10.38 21.37
CA TYR A 13 4.60 -9.79 21.85
C TYR A 13 4.27 -8.54 21.04
N ALA A 14 3.03 -8.43 20.58
CA ALA A 14 2.55 -7.30 19.80
C ALA A 14 1.85 -6.26 20.68
N TYR A 15 2.12 -4.99 20.41
CA TYR A 15 1.52 -3.84 21.06
C TYR A 15 1.02 -2.85 20.00
N VAL A 16 -0.20 -2.32 20.17
CA VAL A 16 -0.67 -1.16 19.39
C VAL A 16 -0.37 0.11 20.17
N SER A 17 0.35 1.01 19.52
CA SER A 17 0.65 2.34 20.03
C SER A 17 -0.35 3.34 19.46
N ARG A 18 -1.11 3.98 20.34
CA ARG A 18 -2.01 5.09 20.04
C ARG A 18 -1.51 6.34 20.76
N ARG A 19 -1.57 7.49 20.08
CA ARG A 19 -1.30 8.78 20.71
C ARG A 19 -2.64 9.34 21.20
N GLU A 20 -2.75 9.62 22.49
CA GLU A 20 -3.92 10.23 23.11
C GLU A 20 -3.48 11.47 23.88
N GLY A 21 -3.78 12.65 23.34
CA GLY A 21 -3.28 13.93 23.83
C GLY A 21 -1.75 13.99 23.89
N LYS A 22 -1.20 14.26 25.08
CA LYS A 22 0.26 14.33 25.33
C LYS A 22 0.92 12.98 25.65
N ARG A 23 0.16 11.88 25.79
CA ARG A 23 0.69 10.58 26.20
C ARG A 23 0.61 9.55 25.07
N MET A 24 1.61 8.68 24.99
CA MET A 24 1.61 7.53 24.09
C MET A 24 1.15 6.31 24.88
N ILE A 25 0.04 5.69 24.46
CA ILE A 25 -0.53 4.51 25.11
C ILE A 25 -0.15 3.28 24.27
N GLN A 26 0.44 2.29 24.92
CA GLN A 26 0.73 0.98 24.31
C GLN A 26 -0.25 -0.05 24.85
N THR A 27 -1.17 -0.49 23.99
CA THR A 27 -2.14 -1.53 24.30
C THR A 27 -1.57 -2.87 23.85
N TYR A 28 -1.43 -3.81 24.79
CA TYR A 28 -1.00 -5.17 24.49
C TYR A 28 -2.05 -5.90 23.66
N LEU A 29 -1.66 -6.44 22.51
CA LEU A 29 -2.53 -7.25 21.66
C LEU A 29 -2.47 -8.74 22.00
N GLY A 30 -1.29 -9.22 22.40
CA GLY A 30 -1.06 -10.64 22.64
C GLY A 30 0.33 -11.11 22.23
N PRO A 31 0.63 -12.39 22.44
CA PRO A 31 1.82 -13.03 21.88
C PRO A 31 1.64 -13.30 20.38
N MET A 32 2.71 -13.13 19.60
CA MET A 32 2.73 -13.40 18.15
C MET A 32 2.46 -14.88 17.81
N SER A 33 2.60 -15.78 18.79
CA SER A 33 2.30 -17.21 18.62
C SER A 33 0.82 -17.50 18.37
N ARG A 34 -0.08 -16.54 18.61
CA ARG A 34 -1.50 -16.71 18.28
C ARG A 34 -1.77 -16.23 16.84
N PRO A 35 -2.50 -17.01 16.03
CA PRO A 35 -2.74 -16.68 14.63
C PRO A 35 -3.62 -15.43 14.43
N ASP A 36 -4.52 -15.13 15.36
CA ASP A 36 -5.36 -13.93 15.33
C ASP A 36 -4.55 -12.64 15.55
N VAL A 37 -3.59 -12.69 16.50
CA VAL A 37 -2.65 -11.59 16.75
C VAL A 37 -1.71 -11.41 15.56
N GLN A 38 -1.21 -12.52 15.00
CA GLN A 38 -0.36 -12.49 13.81
C GLN A 38 -1.09 -11.84 12.62
N ALA A 39 -2.32 -12.27 12.31
CA ALA A 39 -3.12 -11.69 11.23
C ALA A 39 -3.44 -10.21 11.45
N ALA A 40 -3.75 -9.80 12.68
CA ALA A 40 -3.98 -8.39 13.00
C ALA A 40 -2.71 -7.55 12.84
N VAL A 41 -1.56 -8.11 13.21
CA VAL A 41 -0.25 -7.46 13.06
C VAL A 41 0.11 -7.32 11.59
N ASP A 42 -0.05 -8.38 10.81
CA ASP A 42 0.23 -8.41 9.38
C ASP A 42 -0.66 -7.43 8.62
N GLY A 43 -1.97 -7.42 8.86
CA GLY A 43 -2.88 -6.46 8.22
C GLY A 43 -2.53 -5.00 8.53
N LEU A 44 -2.15 -4.71 9.77
CA LEU A 44 -1.73 -3.35 10.17
C LEU A 44 -0.33 -2.97 9.65
N PHE A 45 0.54 -3.94 9.36
CA PHE A 45 1.79 -3.70 8.64
C PHE A 45 1.54 -3.48 7.13
N GLU A 46 0.61 -4.23 6.51
CA GLU A 46 0.16 -4.00 5.13
C GLU A 46 -0.47 -2.62 4.94
N GLU A 47 -1.11 -2.04 5.96
CA GLU A 47 -1.61 -0.66 5.92
C GLU A 47 -0.50 0.40 5.84
N LYS A 48 0.70 0.08 6.33
CA LYS A 48 1.77 1.07 6.57
C LYS A 48 2.78 1.21 5.44
N GLY A 49 3.02 0.17 4.65
CA GLY A 49 4.12 0.15 3.67
C GLY A 49 3.80 -0.63 2.42
N ILE A 50 4.78 -0.72 1.52
CA ILE A 50 4.67 -1.52 0.30
C ILE A 50 4.68 -3.02 0.67
N PRO A 51 3.65 -3.79 0.32
CA PRO A 51 3.64 -5.23 0.58
C PRO A 51 4.79 -5.96 -0.12
N GLU A 52 5.24 -7.07 0.46
CA GLU A 52 6.37 -7.86 -0.04
C GLU A 52 6.26 -8.17 -1.54
N ARG A 53 5.08 -8.58 -1.99
CA ARG A 53 4.84 -8.93 -3.39
C ARG A 53 5.10 -7.76 -4.34
N LEU A 54 4.76 -6.54 -3.92
CA LEU A 54 4.94 -5.33 -4.72
C LEU A 54 6.40 -4.85 -4.79
N ARG A 55 7.28 -5.31 -3.88
CA ARG A 55 8.70 -4.89 -3.85
C ARG A 55 9.42 -5.17 -5.17
N ARG A 56 9.04 -6.23 -5.90
CA ARG A 56 9.60 -6.56 -7.23
C ARG A 56 9.40 -5.46 -8.28
N LEU A 57 8.43 -4.57 -8.08
CA LEU A 57 8.16 -3.46 -8.99
C LEU A 57 9.09 -2.25 -8.75
N PHE A 58 9.76 -2.20 -7.61
CA PHE A 58 10.61 -1.07 -7.18
C PHE A 58 12.09 -1.49 -7.15
N TRP A 59 12.61 -1.97 -8.28
CA TRP A 59 14.00 -2.43 -8.38
C TRP A 59 15.03 -1.28 -8.30
N ASP A 60 14.60 -0.05 -8.54
CA ASP A 60 15.39 1.19 -8.57
C ASP A 60 15.22 2.07 -7.33
N THR A 61 14.31 1.71 -6.42
CA THR A 61 13.91 2.54 -5.28
C THR A 61 13.77 1.69 -4.04
N ASP A 62 14.25 2.17 -2.89
CA ASP A 62 14.06 1.46 -1.61
C ASP A 62 12.57 1.45 -1.20
N PRO A 63 11.89 0.28 -1.17
CA PRO A 63 10.47 0.18 -0.84
C PRO A 63 10.14 0.62 0.59
N GLU A 64 11.09 0.52 1.52
CA GLU A 64 10.89 0.92 2.92
C GLU A 64 10.83 2.44 3.09
N SER A 65 11.42 3.18 2.14
CA SER A 65 11.38 4.65 2.12
C SER A 65 10.09 5.21 1.51
N LEU A 66 9.28 4.37 0.85
CA LEU A 66 8.08 4.79 0.14
C LEU A 66 6.89 5.01 1.08
N ASP A 67 6.57 6.29 1.31
CA ASP A 67 5.29 6.71 1.87
C ASP A 67 4.13 6.51 0.87
N LEU A 68 3.16 5.66 1.22
CA LEU A 68 1.98 5.31 0.41
C LEU A 68 1.08 6.50 0.06
N SER A 69 1.14 7.61 0.81
CA SER A 69 0.34 8.81 0.54
C SER A 69 1.12 9.83 -0.29
N ARG A 70 2.37 10.10 0.09
CA ARG A 70 3.21 11.11 -0.57
C ARG A 70 3.69 10.65 -1.93
N HIS A 71 3.92 9.36 -2.10
CA HIS A 71 4.40 8.76 -3.34
C HIS A 71 3.30 8.02 -4.11
N ALA A 72 2.03 8.31 -3.81
CA ALA A 72 0.87 7.65 -4.41
C ALA A 72 0.96 7.60 -5.95
N THR A 73 1.32 8.71 -6.60
CA THR A 73 1.46 8.77 -8.06
C THR A 73 2.48 7.77 -8.58
N ALA A 74 3.71 7.77 -8.05
CA ALA A 74 4.77 6.87 -8.49
C ALA A 74 4.43 5.39 -8.22
N ILE A 75 3.79 5.10 -7.09
CA ILE A 75 3.33 3.75 -6.75
C ILE A 75 2.25 3.28 -7.73
N ILE A 76 1.24 4.11 -7.98
CA ILE A 76 0.15 3.79 -8.90
C ILE A 76 0.69 3.59 -10.32
N GLU A 77 1.56 4.48 -10.79
CA GLU A 77 2.24 4.35 -12.08
C GLU A 77 2.95 3.01 -12.20
N ARG A 78 3.74 2.65 -11.19
CA ARG A 78 4.54 1.43 -11.23
C ARG A 78 3.67 0.17 -11.27
N VAL A 79 2.59 0.14 -10.49
CA VAL A 79 1.63 -0.97 -10.50
C VAL A 79 0.91 -1.08 -11.83
N LEU A 80 0.46 0.04 -12.40
CA LEU A 80 -0.28 0.01 -13.66
C LEU A 80 0.64 -0.29 -14.87
N GLU A 81 1.91 0.06 -14.81
CA GLU A 81 2.84 -0.20 -15.92
C GLU A 81 3.46 -1.60 -15.88
N MET A 82 3.76 -2.13 -14.69
CA MET A 82 4.56 -3.35 -14.51
C MET A 82 3.90 -4.43 -13.65
N GLY A 83 2.76 -4.13 -13.03
CA GLY A 83 2.09 -5.03 -12.10
C GLY A 83 1.21 -6.08 -12.78
N ASP A 84 0.85 -7.10 -12.01
CA ASP A 84 -0.14 -8.11 -12.36
C ASP A 84 -1.52 -7.78 -11.79
N LEU A 85 -2.50 -8.64 -12.08
CA LEU A 85 -3.88 -8.45 -11.64
C LEU A 85 -4.03 -8.39 -10.10
N GLN A 86 -3.16 -9.09 -9.36
CA GLN A 86 -3.20 -9.06 -7.90
C GLN A 86 -2.61 -7.74 -7.36
N ASP A 87 -1.61 -7.16 -8.04
CA ASP A 87 -1.10 -5.82 -7.68
C ASP A 87 -2.18 -4.77 -7.86
N VAL A 88 -2.93 -4.89 -8.94
CA VAL A 88 -4.03 -3.97 -9.27
C VAL A 88 -5.18 -4.12 -8.27
N ARG A 89 -5.47 -5.33 -7.79
CA ARG A 89 -6.45 -5.53 -6.70
C ARG A 89 -6.00 -4.83 -5.42
N TRP A 90 -4.73 -4.96 -5.04
CA TRP A 90 -4.19 -4.23 -3.89
C TRP A 90 -4.28 -2.72 -4.11
N LEU A 91 -3.94 -2.24 -5.30
CA LEU A 91 -4.04 -0.83 -5.70
C LEU A 91 -5.46 -0.28 -5.52
N GLN A 92 -6.47 -1.02 -6.00
CA GLN A 92 -7.88 -0.66 -5.90
C GLN A 92 -8.39 -0.69 -4.46
N HIS A 93 -7.84 -1.55 -3.61
CA HIS A 93 -8.16 -1.56 -2.17
C HIS A 93 -7.52 -0.37 -1.45
N ARG A 94 -6.32 0.04 -1.88
CA ARG A 94 -5.51 1.04 -1.18
C ARG A 94 -5.79 2.49 -1.59
N TYR A 95 -6.10 2.72 -2.86
CA TYR A 95 -6.32 4.04 -3.42
C TYR A 95 -7.74 4.18 -3.95
N THR A 96 -8.30 5.37 -3.77
CA THR A 96 -9.63 5.67 -4.30
C THR A 96 -9.62 5.70 -5.83
N GLY A 97 -10.75 5.37 -6.45
CA GLY A 97 -10.89 5.44 -7.90
C GLY A 97 -10.58 6.83 -8.47
N THR A 98 -10.85 7.90 -7.71
CA THR A 98 -10.51 9.28 -8.11
C THR A 98 -9.01 9.56 -8.10
N THR A 99 -8.25 9.00 -7.15
CA THR A 99 -6.79 9.08 -7.14
C THR A 99 -6.19 8.34 -8.33
N ILE A 100 -6.65 7.11 -8.59
CA ILE A 100 -6.18 6.29 -9.73
C ILE A 100 -6.49 7.00 -11.06
N ALA A 101 -7.71 7.52 -11.17
CA ALA A 101 -8.15 8.34 -12.29
C ALA A 101 -7.25 9.56 -12.56
N GLN A 102 -6.89 10.30 -11.51
CA GLN A 102 -5.99 11.45 -11.62
C GLN A 102 -4.62 11.04 -12.16
N VAL A 103 -4.08 9.92 -11.69
CA VAL A 103 -2.80 9.39 -12.18
C VAL A 103 -2.92 9.00 -13.65
N LEU A 104 -3.98 8.28 -14.06
CA LEU A 104 -4.21 7.92 -15.46
C LEU A 104 -4.28 9.13 -16.40
N THR A 105 -4.81 10.26 -15.92
CA THR A 105 -4.92 11.49 -16.71
C THR A 105 -3.62 12.31 -16.72
N LEU A 106 -2.97 12.50 -15.55
CA LEU A 106 -1.90 13.47 -15.36
C LEU A 106 -0.49 12.88 -15.42
N SER A 107 -0.35 11.57 -15.23
CA SER A 107 0.94 10.90 -15.22
C SER A 107 1.67 11.08 -16.54
N LYS A 108 2.99 11.30 -16.46
CA LYS A 108 3.91 11.23 -17.60
C LYS A 108 4.66 9.89 -17.67
N GLY A 109 4.62 9.10 -16.59
CA GLY A 109 5.31 7.81 -16.47
C GLY A 109 4.56 6.64 -17.10
N LEU A 110 3.25 6.76 -17.31
CA LEU A 110 2.44 5.74 -17.96
C LEU A 110 2.56 5.78 -19.48
N SER A 111 2.80 4.61 -20.09
CA SER A 111 2.77 4.50 -21.55
C SER A 111 1.36 4.74 -22.12
N PRO A 112 1.24 5.20 -23.37
CA PRO A 112 -0.07 5.38 -24.01
C PRO A 112 -0.91 4.10 -24.02
N ARG A 113 -0.27 2.94 -24.23
CA ARG A 113 -0.94 1.64 -24.23
C ARG A 113 -1.52 1.31 -22.85
N SER A 114 -0.72 1.42 -21.78
CA SER A 114 -1.22 1.19 -20.41
C SER A 114 -2.37 2.14 -20.09
N ARG A 115 -2.24 3.41 -20.47
CA ARG A 115 -3.29 4.42 -20.24
C ARG A 115 -4.61 4.03 -20.91
N VAL A 116 -4.60 3.64 -22.18
CA VAL A 116 -5.80 3.21 -22.90
C VAL A 116 -6.41 1.98 -22.22
N PHE A 117 -5.60 0.95 -21.97
CA PHE A 117 -6.06 -0.29 -21.35
C PHE A 117 -6.72 -0.03 -19.99
N TRP A 118 -6.07 0.73 -19.12
CA TRP A 118 -6.58 0.99 -17.78
C TRP A 118 -7.79 1.92 -17.78
N ASN A 119 -7.87 2.90 -18.68
CA ASN A 119 -9.11 3.70 -18.81
C ASN A 119 -10.30 2.79 -19.19
N LEU A 120 -10.13 1.88 -20.15
CA LEU A 120 -11.15 0.88 -20.49
C LEU A 120 -11.50 -0.03 -19.30
N TRP A 121 -10.49 -0.56 -18.61
CA TRP A 121 -10.68 -1.41 -17.42
C TRP A 121 -11.49 -0.71 -16.31
N PHE A 122 -11.21 0.57 -16.06
CA PHE A 122 -11.90 1.37 -15.06
C PHE A 122 -13.19 2.02 -15.57
N GLY A 123 -13.66 1.69 -16.78
CA GLY A 123 -14.88 2.24 -17.37
C GLY A 123 -14.81 3.76 -17.60
N ARG A 124 -13.60 4.29 -17.81
CA ARG A 124 -13.35 5.68 -18.17
C ARG A 124 -13.34 5.76 -19.69
N GLU A 125 -14.31 6.46 -20.26
CA GLU A 125 -14.34 6.72 -21.69
C GLU A 125 -13.04 7.45 -22.10
N GLU A 126 -12.47 7.06 -23.24
CA GLU A 126 -11.37 7.82 -23.84
C GLU A 126 -11.84 9.27 -24.04
N PRO A 127 -11.07 10.30 -23.63
CA PRO A 127 -11.22 11.57 -24.30
C PRO A 127 -10.88 11.29 -25.76
N CYS A 128 -11.90 11.34 -26.62
CA CYS A 128 -11.79 11.28 -28.06
C CYS A 128 -10.56 12.10 -28.48
N ALA A 129 -9.50 11.43 -28.93
CA ALA A 129 -8.30 12.13 -29.36
C ALA A 129 -8.68 12.96 -30.60
N PRO A 130 -8.38 14.28 -30.63
CA PRO A 130 -8.62 15.10 -31.81
C PRO A 130 -7.75 14.66 -33.00
#